data_AF-A0A6B9ZPW1-F1
#
_entry.id   AF-A0A6B9ZPW1-F1
#
_cell.length_a   1.000
_cell.length_b   1.000
_cell.length_c   1.000
_cell.angle_alpha   90.00
_cell.angle_beta   90.00
_cell.angle_gamma   90.00
#
_symmetry.space_group_name_H-M   'P 1'
#
loop_
_entity.id
_entity.type
_entity.pdbx_description
1 polymer ?
#
loop_
_entity_poly.entity_id
_entity_poly.type
_entity_poly.pdbx_seq_one_letter_code
_entity_poly.pdbx_strand_id
1 'polypeptide(L)'
;MPHITIGSSIECLGAEIHSRKFVPKIVVNIPNVGRCYKYSGDRNSDAVITKELHPKVPKYSTNSALSLSESIAGEGIFILVNSVKQLLIKVSPYTHRHKAQYCSTNVFTYAEITKPFPNIGEIINSKLLQNPNSGLLDI
;
A
#
# COMPACT_ATOMS: atom_id res chain seq x y z
N MET A 1 0.13 12.91 -5.32
CA MET A 1 1.38 12.55 -4.64
C MET A 1 1.12 11.32 -3.79
N PRO A 2 2.08 10.39 -3.64
CA PRO A 2 1.87 9.20 -2.81
C PRO A 2 1.78 9.57 -1.33
N HIS A 3 0.92 8.87 -0.60
CA HIS A 3 0.93 8.88 0.86
C HIS A 3 2.15 8.09 1.36
N ILE A 4 2.86 8.62 2.37
CA ILE A 4 4.17 8.08 2.81
C ILE A 4 4.25 7.82 4.32
N THR A 5 3.16 8.06 5.04
CA THR A 5 3.07 7.91 6.49
C THR A 5 2.59 6.51 6.88
N ILE A 6 3.04 6.03 8.05
CA ILE A 6 2.59 4.74 8.59
C ILE A 6 1.08 4.74 8.77
N GLY A 7 0.42 3.64 8.42
CA GLY A 7 -1.03 3.48 8.51
C GLY A 7 -1.80 4.09 7.34
N SER A 8 -1.15 4.91 6.49
CA SER A 8 -1.75 5.30 5.21
C SER A 8 -1.98 4.06 4.36
N SER A 9 -3.17 3.97 3.78
CA SER A 9 -3.63 2.79 3.07
C SER A 9 -4.48 3.14 1.86
N ILE A 10 -4.62 2.18 0.96
CA ILE A 10 -5.51 2.25 -0.21
C ILE A 10 -6.42 1.02 -0.25
N GLU A 11 -7.63 1.21 -0.80
CA GLU A 11 -8.53 0.11 -1.17
C GLU A 11 -9.11 0.29 -2.57
N CYS A 12 -9.12 -0.79 -3.34
CA CYS A 12 -9.49 -0.74 -4.75
C CYS A 12 -9.95 -2.10 -5.29
N LEU A 13 -10.59 -2.10 -6.47
CA LEU A 13 -10.87 -3.32 -7.25
C LEU A 13 -9.73 -3.69 -8.19
N GLY A 14 -8.69 -2.85 -8.28
CA GLY A 14 -7.49 -3.13 -9.02
C GLY A 14 -6.35 -2.23 -8.57
N ALA A 15 -5.18 -2.82 -8.40
CA ALA A 15 -3.96 -2.15 -8.02
C ALA A 15 -2.81 -2.57 -8.91
N GLU A 16 -1.85 -1.67 -9.09
CA GLU A 16 -0.48 -2.01 -9.44
C GLU A 16 0.36 -1.93 -8.17
N ILE A 17 1.18 -2.95 -7.93
CA ILE A 17 1.98 -3.05 -6.72
C ILE A 17 3.41 -3.37 -7.13
N HIS A 18 4.34 -2.59 -6.60
CA HIS A 18 5.76 -2.75 -6.79
C HIS A 18 6.43 -2.98 -5.44
N SER A 19 7.41 -3.88 -5.41
CA SER A 19 8.25 -4.10 -4.24
C SER A 19 9.54 -4.76 -4.68
N ARG A 20 10.64 -4.59 -3.96
CA ARG A 20 11.84 -5.40 -4.24
C ARG A 20 11.68 -6.84 -3.77
N LYS A 21 10.79 -7.09 -2.80
CA LYS A 21 10.58 -8.42 -2.24
C LYS A 21 9.13 -8.59 -1.78
N PHE A 22 8.37 -9.40 -2.51
CA PHE A 22 7.10 -9.93 -2.07
C PHE A 22 7.30 -11.21 -1.28
N VAL A 23 6.74 -11.26 -0.08
CA VAL A 23 6.71 -12.45 0.76
C VAL A 23 5.25 -12.87 0.95
N PRO A 24 4.81 -13.98 0.33
CA PRO A 24 3.51 -14.54 0.65
C PRO A 24 3.49 -14.97 2.11
N LYS A 25 2.39 -14.70 2.80
CA LYS A 25 2.18 -15.10 4.19
C LYS A 25 1.16 -16.23 4.23
N ILE A 26 -0.01 -15.94 4.79
CA ILE A 26 -1.11 -16.88 4.99
C ILE A 26 -2.36 -16.41 4.27
N VAL A 27 -3.31 -17.31 4.07
CA VAL A 27 -4.67 -16.98 3.67
C VAL A 27 -5.47 -16.62 4.91
N VAL A 28 -6.31 -15.59 4.83
CA VAL A 28 -7.24 -15.21 5.88
C VAL A 28 -8.64 -14.98 5.32
N ASN A 29 -9.66 -15.06 6.17
CA ASN A 29 -11.00 -14.60 5.81
C ASN A 29 -11.24 -13.22 6.44
N ILE A 30 -11.56 -12.23 5.61
CA ILE A 30 -11.82 -10.86 6.03
C ILE A 30 -13.34 -10.63 6.01
N PRO A 31 -13.94 -10.13 7.12
CA PRO A 31 -15.35 -9.76 7.13
C PRO A 31 -15.69 -8.79 5.97
N ASN A 32 -16.85 -8.97 5.33
CA ASN A 32 -17.33 -8.14 4.20
C ASN A 32 -16.51 -8.20 2.90
N VAL A 33 -15.42 -8.96 2.87
CA VAL A 33 -14.58 -9.16 1.67
C VAL A 33 -14.53 -10.63 1.28
N GLY A 34 -14.28 -11.51 2.24
CA GLY A 34 -14.09 -12.95 2.04
C GLY A 34 -12.64 -13.38 2.13
N ARG A 35 -12.29 -14.45 1.41
CA ARG A 35 -10.98 -15.10 1.48
C ARG A 35 -9.91 -14.27 0.76
N CYS A 36 -8.90 -13.82 1.51
CA CYS A 36 -7.79 -13.02 1.00
C CYS A 36 -6.44 -13.71 1.21
N TYR A 37 -5.52 -13.52 0.27
CA TYR A 37 -4.10 -13.81 0.46
C TYR A 37 -3.41 -12.60 1.09
N LYS A 38 -2.59 -12.85 2.12
CA LYS A 38 -1.70 -11.85 2.72
C LYS A 38 -0.33 -11.88 2.05
N TYR A 39 0.19 -10.70 1.78
CA TYR A 39 1.58 -10.50 1.37
C TYR A 39 2.21 -9.38 2.20
N SER A 40 3.53 -9.45 2.38
CA SER A 40 4.32 -8.29 2.74
C SER A 40 5.22 -7.91 1.57
N GLY A 41 5.22 -6.64 1.21
CA GLY A 41 6.23 -6.03 0.35
C GLY A 41 7.32 -5.42 1.22
N ASP A 42 8.57 -5.81 1.01
CA ASP A 42 9.73 -5.27 1.71
C ASP A 42 10.67 -4.54 0.72
N ARG A 43 11.27 -3.45 1.21
CA ARG A 43 12.26 -2.57 0.55
C ARG A 43 11.70 -1.84 -0.66
N ASN A 44 11.51 -0.52 -0.51
CA ASN A 44 10.96 0.37 -1.55
C ASN A 44 9.72 -0.22 -2.22
N SER A 45 8.63 -0.29 -1.46
CA SER A 45 7.37 -0.82 -1.95
C SER A 45 6.35 0.29 -2.14
N ASP A 46 5.56 0.18 -3.19
CA ASP A 46 4.48 1.09 -3.51
C ASP A 46 3.26 0.33 -4.05
N ALA A 47 2.12 0.99 -3.96
CA ALA A 47 0.88 0.51 -4.55
C ALA A 47 0.07 1.69 -5.08
N VAL A 48 -0.53 1.52 -6.25
CA VAL A 48 -1.32 2.54 -6.96
C VAL A 48 -2.69 1.97 -7.31
N ILE A 49 -3.74 2.77 -7.10
CA ILE A 49 -5.10 2.42 -7.53
C ILE A 49 -5.21 2.52 -9.06
N THR A 50 -5.50 1.40 -9.71
CA THR A 50 -5.80 1.32 -11.15
C THR A 50 -7.28 1.11 -11.45
N LYS A 51 -8.06 0.64 -10.47
CA LYS A 51 -9.53 0.54 -10.57
C LYS A 51 -10.19 0.77 -9.22
N GLU A 52 -11.00 1.81 -9.12
CA GLU A 52 -11.69 2.20 -7.89
C GLU A 52 -12.66 1.12 -7.38
N LEU A 53 -13.00 1.19 -6.09
CA LEU A 53 -14.10 0.40 -5.52
C LEU A 53 -15.46 0.84 -6.09
N HIS A 54 -16.36 -0.13 -6.25
CA HIS A 54 -17.75 0.13 -6.58
C HIS A 54 -18.67 -0.74 -5.68
N PRO A 55 -19.42 -0.13 -4.74
CA PRO A 55 -19.44 1.29 -4.38
C PRO A 55 -18.12 1.77 -3.77
N LYS A 56 -17.83 3.08 -3.85
CA LYS A 56 -16.59 3.71 -3.36
C LYS A 56 -16.60 3.89 -1.84
N VAL A 57 -16.69 2.77 -1.13
CA VAL A 57 -16.79 2.69 0.33
C VAL A 57 -15.69 1.77 0.83
N PRO A 58 -14.91 2.16 1.86
CA PRO A 58 -13.89 1.29 2.42
C PRO A 58 -14.51 0.02 3.03
N LYS A 59 -13.85 -1.12 2.84
CA LYS A 59 -14.28 -2.43 3.35
C LYS A 59 -13.39 -2.96 4.47
N TYR A 60 -12.13 -2.55 4.52
CA TYR A 60 -11.16 -3.04 5.51
C TYR A 60 -10.71 -1.97 6.52
N SER A 61 -10.38 -0.77 6.05
CA SER A 61 -9.90 0.34 6.87
C SER A 61 -10.64 1.62 6.50
N THR A 62 -11.19 2.32 7.49
CA THR A 62 -11.97 3.54 7.29
C THR A 62 -11.16 4.70 6.69
N ASN A 63 -9.84 4.66 6.85
CA ASN A 63 -8.94 5.74 6.45
C ASN A 63 -8.24 5.47 5.10
N SER A 64 -8.71 4.47 4.35
CA SER A 64 -8.15 4.11 3.05
C SER A 64 -8.46 5.17 2.00
N ALA A 65 -7.45 5.54 1.21
CA ALA A 65 -7.64 6.26 -0.04
C ALA A 65 -8.31 5.33 -1.08
N LEU A 66 -9.24 5.85 -1.88
CA LEU A 66 -10.12 5.05 -2.76
C LEU A 66 -10.14 5.53 -4.20
N SER A 67 -9.53 6.68 -4.48
CA SER A 67 -9.62 7.35 -5.78
C SER A 67 -8.55 6.88 -6.73
N LEU A 68 -8.88 6.88 -8.02
CA LEU A 68 -7.97 6.50 -9.08
C LEU A 68 -6.67 7.31 -8.99
N SER A 69 -5.54 6.65 -9.27
CA SER A 69 -4.19 7.25 -9.20
C SER A 69 -3.72 7.66 -7.79
N GLU A 70 -4.53 7.50 -6.75
CA GLU A 70 -4.01 7.56 -5.38
C GLU A 70 -3.06 6.39 -5.14
N SER A 71 -2.02 6.65 -4.36
CA SER A 71 -0.92 5.72 -4.15
C SER A 71 -0.33 5.84 -2.76
N ILE A 72 0.25 4.74 -2.30
CA ILE A 72 1.06 4.69 -1.08
C ILE A 72 2.48 4.27 -1.43
N ALA A 73 3.46 4.76 -0.69
CA ALA A 73 4.86 4.36 -0.87
C ALA A 73 5.60 4.32 0.49
N GLY A 74 6.35 3.25 0.72
CA GLY A 74 7.12 3.08 1.95
C GLY A 74 8.24 2.05 1.81
N GLU A 75 9.01 1.88 2.88
CA GLU A 75 10.01 0.81 2.94
C GLU A 75 9.34 -0.56 3.01
N GLY A 76 8.16 -0.65 3.63
CA GLY A 76 7.40 -1.89 3.68
C GLY A 76 5.91 -1.62 3.64
N ILE A 77 5.20 -2.46 2.90
CA ILE A 77 3.74 -2.44 2.81
C ILE A 77 3.16 -3.82 3.13
N PHE A 78 2.00 -3.82 3.77
CA PHE A 78 1.15 -4.98 3.93
C PHE A 78 0.10 -4.98 2.83
N ILE A 79 -0.22 -6.16 2.28
CA ILE A 79 -1.16 -6.29 1.16
C ILE A 79 -2.14 -7.44 1.44
N LEU A 80 -3.42 -7.19 1.18
CA LEU A 80 -4.48 -8.19 1.08
C LEU A 80 -5.04 -8.23 -0.33
N VAL A 81 -5.19 -9.43 -0.89
CA VAL A 81 -5.85 -9.61 -2.20
C VAL A 81 -6.94 -10.67 -2.09
N ASN A 82 -8.17 -10.30 -2.42
CA ASN A 82 -9.31 -11.21 -2.50
C ASN A 82 -9.25 -12.02 -3.79
N SER A 83 -8.49 -13.11 -3.75
CA SER A 83 -8.30 -14.00 -4.89
C SER A 83 -8.32 -15.44 -4.40
N VAL A 84 -8.74 -16.35 -5.28
CA VAL A 84 -8.64 -17.80 -5.05
C VAL A 84 -7.20 -18.30 -5.25
N LYS A 85 -6.44 -17.63 -6.12
CA LYS A 85 -5.05 -17.99 -6.47
C LYS A 85 -4.06 -16.95 -5.95
N GLN A 86 -2.83 -17.41 -5.65
CA GLN A 86 -1.73 -16.50 -5.33
C GLN A 86 -1.43 -15.54 -6.49
N LEU A 87 -0.89 -14.38 -6.16
CA LEU A 87 -0.47 -13.39 -7.15
C LEU A 87 0.67 -13.94 -8.00
N LEU A 88 0.57 -13.73 -9.31
CA LEU A 88 1.68 -13.98 -10.21
C LEU A 88 2.64 -12.78 -10.14
N ILE A 89 3.74 -12.94 -9.41
CA ILE A 89 4.75 -11.91 -9.26
C ILE A 89 5.70 -11.98 -10.45
N LYS A 90 5.79 -10.89 -11.21
CA LYS A 90 6.74 -10.73 -12.30
C LYS A 90 7.99 -10.02 -11.79
N VAL A 91 9.13 -10.36 -12.36
CA VAL A 91 10.42 -9.78 -11.97
C VAL A 91 10.91 -8.91 -13.11
N SER A 92 11.06 -7.61 -12.87
CA SER A 92 11.61 -6.67 -13.84
C SER A 92 13.07 -6.34 -13.50
N PRO A 93 14.00 -6.40 -14.46
CA PRO A 93 15.37 -5.93 -14.28
C PRO A 93 15.37 -4.39 -14.26
N TYR A 94 15.02 -3.78 -13.12
CA TYR A 94 14.94 -2.32 -12.98
C TYR A 94 16.33 -1.67 -12.89
N THR A 95 17.32 -2.39 -12.35
CA THR A 95 18.75 -2.03 -12.43
C THR A 95 19.54 -3.34 -12.51
N HIS A 96 20.66 -3.38 -13.22
CA HIS A 96 21.49 -4.60 -13.40
C HIS A 96 21.84 -5.36 -12.10
N ARG A 97 21.72 -4.72 -10.91
CA ARG A 97 21.98 -5.33 -9.59
C ARG A 97 20.75 -5.59 -8.71
N HIS A 98 19.61 -4.94 -8.95
CA HIS A 98 18.42 -5.10 -8.11
C HIS A 98 17.18 -5.31 -8.97
N LYS A 99 16.65 -6.53 -8.91
CA LYS A 99 15.40 -6.89 -9.58
C LYS A 99 14.23 -6.39 -8.76
N ALA A 100 13.40 -5.53 -9.36
CA ALA A 100 12.12 -5.14 -8.77
C ALA A 100 11.10 -6.22 -9.11
N GLN A 101 10.19 -6.47 -8.19
CA GLN A 101 9.06 -7.34 -8.39
C GLN A 101 7.82 -6.48 -8.58
N TYR A 102 6.94 -6.89 -9.48
CA TYR A 102 5.70 -6.19 -9.77
C TYR A 102 4.57 -7.17 -9.99
N CYS A 103 3.37 -6.75 -9.61
CA CYS A 103 2.14 -7.47 -9.91
C CYS A 103 1.00 -6.47 -10.08
N SER A 104 0.00 -6.85 -10.86
CA SER A 104 -1.26 -6.14 -10.96
C SER A 104 -2.42 -7.03 -10.52
N THR A 105 -3.46 -6.41 -9.98
CA THR A 105 -4.66 -7.07 -9.49
C THR A 105 -5.89 -6.46 -10.17
N ASN A 106 -6.91 -7.28 -10.38
CA ASN A 106 -8.23 -6.88 -10.90
C ASN A 106 -9.36 -7.36 -9.98
N VAL A 107 -9.03 -7.52 -8.70
CA VAL A 107 -9.93 -7.94 -7.61
C VAL A 107 -9.70 -7.02 -6.41
N PHE A 108 -10.57 -7.11 -5.41
CA PHE A 108 -10.43 -6.34 -4.19
C PHE A 108 -9.00 -6.47 -3.62
N THR A 109 -8.35 -5.33 -3.45
CA THR A 109 -7.00 -5.20 -2.95
C THR A 109 -6.96 -4.10 -1.90
N TYR A 110 -6.33 -4.41 -0.77
CA TYR A 110 -5.97 -3.45 0.26
C TYR A 110 -4.45 -3.42 0.39
N ALA A 111 -3.88 -2.23 0.52
CA ALA A 111 -2.47 -2.08 0.84
C ALA A 111 -2.25 -0.99 1.89
N GLU A 112 -1.31 -1.18 2.80
CA GLU A 112 -1.02 -0.28 3.92
C GLU A 112 0.48 -0.13 4.14
N ILE A 113 0.95 1.08 4.45
CA ILE A 113 2.33 1.31 4.86
C ILE A 113 2.55 0.79 6.27
N THR A 114 3.34 -0.27 6.39
CA THR A 114 3.77 -0.83 7.68
C THR A 114 5.14 -0.32 8.12
N LYS A 115 5.97 0.13 7.17
CA LYS A 115 7.30 0.70 7.47
C LYS A 115 7.55 1.89 6.55
N PRO A 116 7.85 3.09 7.10
CA PRO A 116 8.13 4.28 6.30
C PRO A 116 9.53 4.16 5.69
N PHE A 117 9.85 5.00 4.70
CA PHE A 117 11.22 5.08 4.22
C PHE A 117 12.17 5.51 5.35
N PRO A 118 13.43 5.04 5.34
CA PRO A 118 14.46 5.54 6.23
C PRO A 118 14.53 7.08 6.18
N ASN A 119 14.76 7.71 7.33
CA ASN A 119 14.94 9.16 7.48
C ASN A 119 13.70 10.04 7.16
N ILE A 120 12.55 9.48 6.76
CA ILE A 120 11.31 10.25 6.63
C ILE A 120 10.80 10.75 8.00
N GLY A 121 10.89 9.92 9.04
CA GLY A 121 10.44 10.31 10.39
C GLY A 121 11.21 11.53 10.93
N GLU A 122 12.51 11.62 10.65
CA GLU A 122 13.35 12.76 11.02
C GLU A 122 12.94 14.04 10.28
N ILE A 123 12.57 13.92 8.99
CA ILE A 123 12.11 15.06 8.17
C ILE A 123 10.73 15.54 8.64
N ILE A 124 9.81 14.63 8.98
CA ILE A 124 8.48 15.00 9.48
C ILE A 124 8.61 15.67 10.85
N ASN A 125 9.40 15.10 11.76
CA ASN A 125 9.59 15.66 13.09
C ASN A 125 10.35 17.00 13.06
N SER A 126 11.37 17.14 12.22
CA SER A 126 12.08 18.43 12.07
C SER A 126 11.20 19.53 11.49
N LYS A 127 10.27 19.21 10.57
CA LYS A 127 9.28 20.17 10.06
C LYS A 127 8.26 20.59 11.12
N LEU A 128 7.77 19.65 11.94
CA LEU A 128 6.87 19.95 13.06
C LEU A 128 7.56 20.82 14.14
N LEU A 129 8.84 20.57 14.43
CA LEU A 129 9.63 21.37 15.36
C LEU A 129 9.96 22.78 14.82
N GLN A 130 10.07 22.95 13.50
CA GLN A 130 10.28 24.26 12.88
C GLN A 130 8.99 25.08 12.72
N ASN A 131 7.81 24.46 12.79
CA ASN A 131 6.50 25.13 12.71
C ASN A 131 5.52 24.59 13.78
N PRO A 132 5.74 24.91 15.07
CA PRO A 132 4.89 24.41 16.16
C PRO A 132 3.43 24.88 16.09
N ASN A 133 3.13 25.89 15.27
CA ASN A 133 1.77 26.45 15.10
C ASN A 133 0.96 25.83 13.93
N SER A 134 1.48 24.81 13.24
CA SER A 134 0.73 24.12 12.17
C SER A 134 -0.13 22.96 12.67
N GLY A 135 -0.14 22.71 13.98
CA GLY A 135 -0.83 21.60 14.66
C GLY A 135 -2.16 21.96 15.33
N LEU A 136 -2.84 23.04 14.91
CA LEU A 136 -4.18 23.39 15.41
C LEU A 136 -5.17 23.52 14.25
N LEU A 137 -5.89 22.41 14.05
CA LEU A 137 -7.27 22.26 13.56
C LEU A 137 -7.62 22.89 12.20
N ASP A 138 -8.07 22.04 11.27
CA ASP A 138 -9.49 22.07 10.89
C ASP A 138 -10.05 20.65 10.97
N ILE A 139 -11.18 20.58 11.66
CA ILE A 139 -12.01 19.39 11.98
C ILE A 139 -12.71 18.90 10.72
#